data_AF-A0A2N5K979-F1
#
_entry.id   AF-A0A2N5K979-F1
#
_cell.length_a   1.000
_cell.length_b   1.000
_cell.length_c   1.000
_cell.angle_alpha   90.00
_cell.angle_beta   90.00
_cell.angle_gamma   90.00
#
_symmetry.space_group_name_H-M   'P 1'
#
loop_
_entity.id
_entity.type
_entity.pdbx_description
1 polymer ?
#
loop_
_entity_poly.entity_id
_entity_poly.type
_entity_poly.pdbx_seq_one_letter_code
_entity_poly.pdbx_strand_id
1 'polypeptide(L)'
;MWNKEHHFPRRWLVVWGILVWALVWGTNGAHAQDQKWQERRTQHFAILYPDVPEARPAVEQYAQFVDGVYDELSAVFSYRTPPPVVLRIYPTMELYERVNPLAAQMPGVVAHAHTGRREISIALPQTVDQPPDQIVNNVRHELTHIIAADLSGDKLTTAFQEGIAQYLEHPSAELDTKMQLMQQVVAADRVLPWSELNRPGVAYADPRISYPQSYTMVAFLIKRNGFATFRTFLEQTKTSSGYRGALETAYNVSPDQLEREWRAQLDTFINGAYRERAVGAFDLSQAEALIARGEYELAAQQLDAALKTLNSAEQGPLAEQAQTLLKRARDGQRVNTLAKTAREALIRGDYAGAQRAAEEGQLLLNELGQPAQLQVMEQYSSLAAEGSAAQQQLRDARGNLRTLRIVAARTALADAYRTFTRLGDTDNASAAQTTLLRIQRTETGLAVALVLLAALIIGWNIHRRVNERDHALPFS
;
A
#
# COMPACT_ATOMS: atom_id res chain seq x y z
N MET A 1 -25.60 -25.16 81.23
CA MET A 1 -24.35 -25.76 81.71
C MET A 1 -23.68 -26.47 80.55
N TRP A 2 -22.47 -26.00 80.20
CA TRP A 2 -21.38 -26.62 79.42
C TRP A 2 -21.73 -27.44 78.17
N ASN A 3 -21.53 -26.94 76.94
CA ASN A 3 -20.27 -26.62 76.23
C ASN A 3 -19.47 -27.86 75.78
N LYS A 4 -19.50 -28.14 74.47
CA LYS A 4 -18.31 -28.57 73.71
C LYS A 4 -18.53 -28.34 72.21
N GLU A 5 -17.56 -27.65 71.65
CA GLU A 5 -17.42 -27.14 70.30
C GLU A 5 -17.01 -28.25 69.33
N HIS A 6 -17.50 -28.20 68.08
CA HIS A 6 -16.71 -28.62 66.94
C HIS A 6 -16.87 -27.64 65.78
N HIS A 7 -15.71 -27.22 65.29
CA HIS A 7 -15.45 -26.10 64.40
C HIS A 7 -15.90 -26.38 62.96
N PHE A 8 -16.69 -25.47 62.40
CA PHE A 8 -16.78 -25.26 60.95
C PHE A 8 -15.67 -24.28 60.51
N PRO A 9 -14.90 -24.56 59.45
CA PRO A 9 -13.91 -23.62 58.96
C PRO A 9 -14.59 -22.42 58.27
N ARG A 10 -14.71 -21.33 59.03
CA ARG A 10 -14.95 -19.96 58.54
C ARG A 10 -13.73 -19.48 57.75
N ARG A 11 -13.81 -19.54 56.42
CA ARG A 11 -12.97 -18.71 55.51
C ARG A 11 -13.79 -18.25 54.30
N TRP A 12 -14.85 -17.52 54.57
CA TRP A 12 -15.51 -16.61 53.63
C TRP A 12 -15.77 -15.34 54.42
N LEU A 13 -15.48 -14.18 53.83
CA LEU A 13 -15.36 -12.83 54.45
C LEU A 13 -13.93 -12.48 54.90
N VAL A 14 -13.07 -12.11 53.94
CA VAL A 14 -12.30 -10.84 53.87
C VAL A 14 -11.43 -10.92 52.60
N VAL A 15 -11.97 -10.55 51.44
CA VAL A 15 -11.17 -10.20 50.23
C VAL A 15 -11.69 -8.89 49.58
N TRP A 16 -12.57 -8.16 50.26
CA TRP A 16 -13.12 -6.88 49.79
C TRP A 16 -12.25 -5.66 50.14
N GLY A 17 -10.93 -5.74 49.96
CA GLY A 17 -10.06 -4.65 50.44
C GLY A 17 -8.63 -4.55 49.92
N ILE A 18 -8.26 -5.18 48.79
CA ILE A 18 -6.96 -4.92 48.12
C ILE A 18 -7.16 -4.78 46.60
N LEU A 19 -8.26 -4.13 46.20
CA LEU A 19 -8.54 -3.79 44.79
C LEU A 19 -8.56 -2.29 44.52
N VAL A 20 -8.17 -1.44 45.48
CA VAL A 20 -8.12 0.03 45.32
C VAL A 20 -6.85 0.68 45.91
N TRP A 21 -5.91 -0.07 46.51
CA TRP A 21 -4.72 0.52 47.16
C TRP A 21 -3.38 0.36 46.41
N ALA A 22 -3.37 -0.26 45.23
CA ALA A 22 -2.17 -0.30 44.37
C ALA A 22 -2.14 0.83 43.31
N LEU A 23 -2.90 1.91 43.53
CA LEU A 23 -3.04 3.04 42.60
C LEU A 23 -2.47 4.36 43.14
N VAL A 24 -1.76 4.37 44.28
CA VAL A 24 -1.18 5.63 44.81
C VAL A 24 0.31 5.62 45.14
N TRP A 25 0.97 4.56 45.63
CA TRP A 25 2.44 4.62 45.79
C TRP A 25 3.13 3.28 45.49
N GLY A 26 3.64 3.19 44.26
CA GLY A 26 4.67 2.25 43.86
C GLY A 26 5.96 2.99 43.53
N THR A 27 6.62 3.59 44.51
CA THR A 27 8.05 3.87 44.39
C THR A 27 8.77 2.54 44.44
N ASN A 28 8.93 1.90 43.28
CA ASN A 28 10.00 0.94 42.99
C ASN A 28 10.20 0.90 41.46
N GLY A 29 10.35 2.09 40.88
CA GLY A 29 10.91 2.29 39.54
C GLY A 29 12.45 2.25 39.51
N ALA A 30 13.11 1.75 40.56
CA ALA A 30 14.54 1.93 40.75
C ALA A 30 15.43 0.98 39.92
N HIS A 31 14.90 -0.11 39.35
CA HIS A 31 15.70 -1.04 38.53
C HIS A 31 15.19 -1.25 37.09
N ALA A 32 14.03 -0.72 36.72
CA ALA A 32 13.66 -0.59 35.30
C ALA A 32 14.39 0.58 34.61
N GLN A 33 15.01 1.46 35.41
CA GLN A 33 15.84 2.58 34.96
C GLN A 33 17.34 2.23 34.75
N ASP A 34 17.79 1.04 35.14
CA ASP A 34 19.22 0.68 35.06
C ASP A 34 19.67 0.22 33.66
N GLN A 35 18.74 0.00 32.73
CA GLN A 35 19.06 -0.47 31.38
C GLN A 35 18.88 0.64 30.35
N LYS A 36 19.98 1.03 29.69
CA LYS A 36 19.95 2.02 28.62
C LYS A 36 19.34 1.41 27.36
N TRP A 37 18.12 1.85 27.03
CA TRP A 37 17.41 1.46 25.81
C TRP A 37 17.91 2.26 24.62
N GLN A 38 18.21 1.57 23.52
CA GLN A 38 18.43 2.11 22.20
C GLN A 38 17.13 2.11 21.40
N GLU A 39 17.04 2.99 20.41
CA GLU A 39 15.88 3.12 19.54
C GLU A 39 16.31 2.97 18.08
N ARG A 40 15.62 2.10 17.35
CA ARG A 40 15.68 1.97 15.90
C ARG A 40 14.32 2.40 15.33
N ARG A 41 14.30 3.47 14.54
CA ARG A 41 13.07 3.94 13.87
C ARG A 41 12.86 3.28 12.52
N THR A 42 11.61 3.01 12.20
CA THR A 42 11.11 2.65 10.86
C THR A 42 10.06 3.68 10.42
N GLN A 43 9.28 3.42 9.38
CA GLN A 43 8.21 4.32 8.93
C GLN A 43 7.09 4.44 9.97
N HIS A 44 6.68 3.32 10.58
CA HIS A 44 5.55 3.23 11.49
C HIS A 44 5.91 2.84 12.92
N PHE A 45 7.13 2.35 13.17
CA PHE A 45 7.56 1.87 14.48
C PHE A 45 8.74 2.62 15.08
N ALA A 46 8.75 2.63 16.41
CA ALA A 46 9.95 2.85 17.22
C ALA A 46 10.32 1.54 17.91
N ILE A 47 11.39 0.88 17.44
CA ILE A 47 11.87 -0.38 18.00
C ILE A 47 12.85 -0.10 19.14
N LEU A 48 12.48 -0.45 20.37
CA LEU A 48 13.27 -0.24 21.57
C LEU A 48 13.95 -1.54 22.01
N TYR A 49 15.27 -1.48 22.23
CA TYR A 49 16.06 -2.65 22.62
C TYR A 49 17.22 -2.27 23.54
N PRO A 50 17.70 -3.15 24.43
CA PRO A 50 18.88 -2.88 25.23
C PRO A 50 20.16 -3.01 24.40
N ASP A 51 21.22 -2.28 24.76
CA ASP A 51 22.53 -2.35 24.11
C ASP A 51 23.29 -3.65 24.44
N VAL A 52 22.78 -4.77 23.96
CA VAL A 52 23.35 -6.11 24.12
C VAL A 52 23.50 -6.80 22.74
N PRO A 53 24.55 -7.60 22.52
CA PRO A 53 24.82 -8.21 21.21
C PRO A 53 23.66 -9.06 20.67
N GLU A 54 22.91 -9.73 21.54
CA GLU A 54 21.82 -10.64 21.19
C GLU A 54 20.61 -9.91 20.60
N ALA A 55 20.40 -8.64 20.98
CA ALA A 55 19.23 -7.88 20.55
C ALA A 55 19.39 -7.30 19.14
N ARG A 56 20.61 -6.95 18.71
CA ARG A 56 20.85 -6.25 17.43
C ARG A 56 20.38 -7.03 16.19
N PRO A 57 20.68 -8.33 16.02
CA PRO A 57 20.18 -9.10 14.88
C PRO A 57 18.65 -9.13 14.83
N ALA A 58 18.00 -9.29 15.99
CA ALA A 58 16.55 -9.30 16.10
C ALA A 58 15.95 -7.95 15.70
N VAL A 59 16.52 -6.84 16.16
CA VAL A 59 16.06 -5.48 15.80
C VAL A 59 16.03 -5.29 14.29
N GLU A 60 17.09 -5.65 13.59
CA GLU A 60 17.14 -5.50 12.13
C GLU A 60 16.20 -6.49 11.42
N GLN A 61 16.01 -7.70 11.96
CA GLN A 61 15.01 -8.64 11.46
C GLN A 61 13.58 -8.07 11.59
N TYR A 62 13.19 -7.54 12.75
CA TYR A 62 11.88 -6.91 12.94
C TYR A 62 11.72 -5.67 12.04
N ALA A 63 12.74 -4.83 11.94
CA ALA A 63 12.71 -3.62 11.10
C ALA A 63 12.45 -3.91 9.62
N GLN A 64 12.75 -5.11 9.12
CA GLN A 64 12.51 -5.50 7.73
C GLN A 64 11.04 -5.70 7.37
N PHE A 65 10.17 -6.07 8.34
CA PHE A 65 8.80 -6.48 8.02
C PHE A 65 7.70 -5.72 8.77
N VAL A 66 8.00 -5.08 9.91
CA VAL A 66 6.98 -4.48 10.78
C VAL A 66 6.13 -3.41 10.08
N ASP A 67 6.73 -2.59 9.22
CA ASP A 67 6.00 -1.57 8.46
C ASP A 67 5.02 -2.20 7.46
N GLY A 68 5.40 -3.32 6.83
CA GLY A 68 4.53 -4.08 5.92
C GLY A 68 3.33 -4.69 6.66
N VAL A 69 3.55 -5.25 7.85
CA VAL A 69 2.47 -5.74 8.73
C VAL A 69 1.53 -4.62 9.12
N TYR A 70 2.06 -3.43 9.45
CA TYR A 70 1.25 -2.28 9.80
C TYR A 70 0.39 -1.80 8.63
N ASP A 71 0.94 -1.70 7.43
CA ASP A 71 0.18 -1.27 6.25
C ASP A 71 -0.89 -2.29 5.86
N GLU A 72 -0.59 -3.59 5.94
CA GLU A 72 -1.56 -4.65 5.66
C GLU A 72 -2.73 -4.62 6.64
N LEU A 73 -2.46 -4.62 7.95
CA LEU A 73 -3.52 -4.57 8.96
C LEU A 73 -4.28 -3.24 8.92
N SER A 74 -3.60 -2.12 8.66
CA SER A 74 -4.26 -0.83 8.47
C SER A 74 -5.25 -0.85 7.30
N ALA A 75 -4.89 -1.52 6.21
CA ALA A 75 -5.76 -1.67 5.04
C ALA A 75 -6.97 -2.57 5.36
N VAL A 76 -6.74 -3.74 5.96
CA VAL A 76 -7.79 -4.69 6.36
C VAL A 76 -8.83 -4.03 7.28
N PHE A 77 -8.37 -3.30 8.30
CA PHE A 77 -9.26 -2.55 9.18
C PHE A 77 -9.79 -1.25 8.59
N SER A 78 -9.23 -0.79 7.47
CA SER A 78 -9.35 0.58 6.95
C SER A 78 -9.27 1.63 8.08
N TYR A 79 -8.30 1.42 8.98
CA TYR A 79 -8.02 2.21 10.17
C TYR A 79 -6.52 2.26 10.38
N ARG A 80 -5.97 3.46 10.64
CA ARG A 80 -4.55 3.64 10.93
C ARG A 80 -4.36 4.02 12.39
N THR A 81 -3.79 3.11 13.19
CA THR A 81 -3.35 3.42 14.55
C THR A 81 -2.25 4.48 14.49
N PRO A 82 -2.33 5.59 15.23
CA PRO A 82 -1.34 6.66 15.15
C PRO A 82 0.10 6.18 15.42
N PRO A 83 1.06 6.44 14.51
CA PRO A 83 2.46 6.10 14.73
C PRO A 83 3.17 7.10 15.65
N PRO A 84 4.32 6.72 16.25
CA PRO A 84 4.91 5.39 16.16
C PRO A 84 4.18 4.38 17.06
N VAL A 85 4.03 3.15 16.57
CA VAL A 85 3.78 1.99 17.45
C VAL A 85 5.13 1.59 18.06
N VAL A 86 5.18 1.40 19.37
CA VAL A 86 6.42 0.99 20.04
C VAL A 86 6.54 -0.52 19.95
N LEU A 87 7.68 -1.04 19.50
CA LEU A 87 8.01 -2.46 19.59
C LEU A 87 9.21 -2.62 20.50
N ARG A 88 9.04 -3.22 21.67
CA ARG A 88 10.09 -3.36 22.67
C ARG A 88 10.58 -4.80 22.75
N ILE A 89 11.88 -4.99 22.55
CA ILE A 89 12.52 -6.31 22.57
C ILE A 89 13.16 -6.56 23.94
N TYR A 90 12.69 -7.59 24.62
CA TYR A 90 13.23 -8.07 25.89
C TYR A 90 14.18 -9.24 25.63
N PRO A 91 15.49 -9.11 25.90
CA PRO A 91 16.48 -10.13 25.57
C PRO A 91 16.42 -11.36 26.49
N THR A 92 15.77 -11.26 27.65
CA THR A 92 15.65 -12.35 28.62
C THR A 92 14.21 -12.51 29.09
N MET A 93 13.83 -13.74 29.46
CA MET A 93 12.52 -14.01 30.05
C MET A 93 12.32 -13.25 31.37
N GLU A 94 13.36 -13.13 32.19
CA GLU A 94 13.28 -12.39 33.45
C GLU A 94 12.86 -10.92 33.24
N LEU A 95 13.43 -10.23 32.25
CA LEU A 95 13.04 -8.85 31.96
C LEU A 95 11.63 -8.75 31.38
N TYR A 96 11.23 -9.73 30.56
CA TYR A 96 9.90 -9.81 29.99
C TYR A 96 8.82 -10.08 31.07
N GLU A 97 9.04 -11.04 31.95
CA GLU A 97 8.12 -11.42 33.03
C GLU A 97 7.92 -10.29 34.06
N ARG A 98 8.90 -9.40 34.23
CA ARG A 98 8.73 -8.20 35.08
C ARG A 98 7.66 -7.25 34.58
N VAL A 99 7.48 -7.15 33.26
CA VAL A 99 6.45 -6.30 32.64
C VAL A 99 5.18 -7.06 32.27
N ASN A 100 5.28 -8.39 32.11
CA ASN A 100 4.17 -9.30 31.92
C ASN A 100 4.22 -10.45 32.94
N PRO A 101 3.84 -10.22 34.22
CA PRO A 101 3.90 -11.25 35.25
C PRO A 101 3.01 -12.47 34.99
N LEU A 102 2.01 -12.32 34.11
CA LEU A 102 1.14 -13.43 33.69
C LEU A 102 1.88 -14.42 32.77
N ALA A 103 2.91 -13.98 32.03
CA ALA A 103 3.73 -14.86 31.21
C ALA A 103 4.46 -15.94 32.03
N ALA A 104 4.82 -15.63 33.28
CA ALA A 104 5.43 -16.62 34.19
C ALA A 104 4.50 -17.79 34.53
N GLN A 105 3.18 -17.60 34.38
CA GLN A 105 2.15 -18.60 34.70
C GLN A 105 1.59 -19.29 33.45
N MET A 106 1.91 -18.78 32.24
CA MET A 106 1.44 -19.28 30.96
C MET A 106 2.64 -19.56 30.05
N PRO A 107 3.18 -20.79 30.05
CA PRO A 107 4.28 -21.17 29.17
C PRO A 107 3.92 -20.95 27.70
N GLY A 108 4.83 -20.32 26.94
CA GLY A 108 4.67 -20.09 25.50
C GLY A 108 4.10 -18.73 25.09
N VAL A 109 3.93 -17.77 26.02
CA VAL A 109 3.62 -16.38 25.66
C VAL A 109 4.87 -15.74 25.04
N VAL A 110 4.82 -15.44 23.74
CA VAL A 110 5.95 -14.95 22.94
C VAL A 110 5.96 -13.42 22.86
N ALA A 111 4.78 -12.80 22.84
CA ALA A 111 4.61 -11.37 22.75
C ALA A 111 3.39 -10.88 23.57
N HIS A 112 3.32 -9.57 23.81
CA HIS A 112 2.17 -8.96 24.49
C HIS A 112 1.96 -7.49 24.07
N ALA A 113 0.73 -7.15 23.71
CA ALA A 113 0.30 -5.79 23.40
C ALA A 113 -0.19 -5.04 24.65
N HIS A 114 0.41 -3.89 24.91
CA HIS A 114 -0.10 -2.87 25.83
C HIS A 114 -0.97 -1.88 25.06
N THR A 115 -2.26 -2.19 24.88
CA THR A 115 -3.20 -1.45 24.03
C THR A 115 -3.24 0.05 24.35
N GLY A 116 -3.33 0.43 25.64
CA GLY A 116 -3.34 1.83 26.07
C GLY A 116 -2.05 2.62 25.85
N ARG A 117 -0.93 1.93 25.56
CA ARG A 117 0.38 2.56 25.24
C ARG A 117 0.78 2.35 23.78
N ARG A 118 0.03 1.58 23.01
CA ARG A 118 0.36 1.15 21.64
C ARG A 118 1.77 0.57 21.56
N GLU A 119 2.07 -0.31 22.52
CA GLU A 119 3.37 -0.95 22.67
C GLU A 119 3.25 -2.46 22.53
N ILE A 120 4.07 -3.06 21.68
CA ILE A 120 4.23 -4.51 21.51
C ILE A 120 5.50 -4.92 22.23
N SER A 121 5.39 -5.79 23.23
CA SER A 121 6.53 -6.37 23.94
C SER A 121 6.86 -7.74 23.39
N ILE A 122 8.12 -7.95 22.96
CA ILE A 122 8.62 -9.21 22.41
C ILE A 122 9.55 -9.89 23.42
N ALA A 123 9.28 -11.15 23.76
CA ALA A 123 10.21 -11.99 24.52
C ALA A 123 11.18 -12.68 23.56
N LEU A 124 12.36 -12.09 23.32
CA LEU A 124 13.33 -12.59 22.34
C LEU A 124 13.69 -14.07 22.52
N PRO A 125 13.88 -14.61 23.74
CA PRO A 125 14.17 -16.03 23.91
C PRO A 125 13.09 -16.98 23.36
N GLN A 126 11.84 -16.51 23.26
CA GLN A 126 10.72 -17.30 22.73
C GLN A 126 10.60 -17.26 21.20
N THR A 127 11.39 -16.42 20.53
CA THR A 127 11.33 -16.25 19.07
C THR A 127 12.53 -16.86 18.33
N VAL A 128 13.61 -17.23 19.03
CA VAL A 128 14.88 -17.67 18.42
C VAL A 128 14.71 -18.88 17.51
N ASP A 129 13.91 -19.86 17.92
CA ASP A 129 13.68 -21.11 17.18
C ASP A 129 12.39 -21.10 16.34
N GLN A 130 11.70 -19.95 16.29
CA GLN A 130 10.47 -19.83 15.53
C GLN A 130 10.76 -19.67 14.03
N PRO A 131 9.98 -20.34 13.17
CA PRO A 131 9.96 -20.05 11.74
C PRO A 131 9.69 -18.56 11.46
N PRO A 132 10.27 -17.96 10.40
CA PRO A 132 10.09 -16.54 10.09
C PRO A 132 8.63 -16.09 9.97
N ASP A 133 7.75 -16.94 9.41
CA ASP A 133 6.31 -16.69 9.29
C ASP A 133 5.62 -16.62 10.66
N GLN A 134 6.05 -17.43 11.63
CA GLN A 134 5.54 -17.37 12.99
C GLN A 134 5.98 -16.07 13.71
N ILE A 135 7.21 -15.62 13.48
CA ILE A 135 7.71 -14.34 14.02
C ILE A 135 6.88 -13.16 13.49
N VAL A 136 6.55 -13.18 12.19
CA VAL A 136 5.65 -12.20 11.57
C VAL A 136 4.26 -12.29 12.20
N ASN A 137 3.70 -13.48 12.35
CA ASN A 137 2.38 -13.70 12.96
C ASN A 137 2.28 -13.16 14.39
N ASN A 138 3.33 -13.28 15.21
CA ASN A 138 3.32 -12.68 16.54
C ASN A 138 3.09 -11.17 16.48
N VAL A 139 3.78 -10.45 15.58
CA VAL A 139 3.57 -8.99 15.44
C VAL A 139 2.18 -8.67 14.89
N ARG A 140 1.68 -9.47 13.93
CA ARG A 140 0.32 -9.30 13.40
C ARG A 140 -0.73 -9.45 14.49
N HIS A 141 -0.57 -10.47 15.33
CA HIS A 141 -1.45 -10.77 16.45
C HIS A 141 -1.48 -9.59 17.43
N GLU A 142 -0.32 -9.14 17.89
CA GLU A 142 -0.24 -8.05 18.87
C GLU A 142 -0.68 -6.69 18.30
N LEU A 143 -0.34 -6.39 17.04
CA LEU A 143 -0.82 -5.16 16.40
C LEU A 143 -2.34 -5.18 16.22
N THR A 144 -2.92 -6.36 15.97
CA THR A 144 -4.37 -6.52 15.88
C THR A 144 -5.05 -6.16 17.20
N HIS A 145 -4.50 -6.56 18.34
CA HIS A 145 -5.03 -6.14 19.66
C HIS A 145 -5.05 -4.63 19.81
N ILE A 146 -3.98 -3.94 19.39
CA ILE A 146 -3.90 -2.48 19.46
C ILE A 146 -4.98 -1.82 18.59
N ILE A 147 -5.09 -2.23 17.32
CA ILE A 147 -6.10 -1.68 16.41
C ILE A 147 -7.53 -1.97 16.89
N ALA A 148 -7.79 -3.19 17.36
CA ALA A 148 -9.09 -3.60 17.88
C ALA A 148 -9.45 -2.80 19.15
N ALA A 149 -8.49 -2.53 20.03
CA ALA A 149 -8.69 -1.68 21.19
C ALA A 149 -8.95 -0.21 20.80
N ASP A 150 -8.19 0.36 19.86
CA ASP A 150 -8.43 1.71 19.32
C ASP A 150 -9.85 1.83 18.72
N LEU A 151 -10.29 0.81 17.95
CA LEU A 151 -11.61 0.78 17.32
C LEU A 151 -12.75 0.59 18.33
N SER A 152 -12.55 -0.20 19.37
CA SER A 152 -13.56 -0.51 20.38
C SER A 152 -13.54 0.34 21.64
N GLY A 153 -12.54 1.22 21.78
CA GLY A 153 -12.34 1.98 23.01
C GLY A 153 -11.94 1.08 24.18
N ASP A 154 -11.18 0.02 23.89
CA ASP A 154 -10.67 -0.98 24.84
C ASP A 154 -11.78 -1.72 25.63
N LYS A 155 -12.97 -1.86 25.03
CA LYS A 155 -14.16 -2.48 25.66
C LYS A 155 -14.49 -3.88 25.14
N LEU A 156 -13.69 -4.43 24.22
CA LEU A 156 -13.86 -5.80 23.77
C LEU A 156 -13.54 -6.78 24.89
N THR A 157 -14.29 -7.88 24.95
CA THR A 157 -13.96 -8.99 25.85
C THR A 157 -12.73 -9.73 25.34
N THR A 158 -12.04 -10.44 26.22
CA THR A 158 -10.85 -11.24 25.87
C THR A 158 -11.11 -12.20 24.72
N ALA A 159 -12.26 -12.88 24.70
CA ALA A 159 -12.58 -13.80 23.62
C ALA A 159 -12.68 -13.10 22.25
N PHE A 160 -13.22 -11.88 22.16
CA PHE A 160 -13.20 -11.15 20.89
C PHE A 160 -11.81 -10.66 20.52
N GLN A 161 -11.01 -10.19 21.49
CA GLN A 161 -9.62 -9.78 21.27
C GLN A 161 -8.77 -10.92 20.71
N GLU A 162 -8.78 -12.07 21.38
CA GLU A 162 -8.03 -13.27 20.97
C GLU A 162 -8.58 -13.85 19.66
N GLY A 163 -9.91 -13.81 19.47
CA GLY A 163 -10.55 -14.30 18.27
C GLY A 163 -10.13 -13.53 17.01
N ILE A 164 -10.11 -12.19 17.06
CA ILE A 164 -9.73 -11.37 15.91
C ILE A 164 -8.21 -11.36 15.67
N ALA A 165 -7.40 -11.39 16.73
CA ALA A 165 -5.95 -11.48 16.61
C ALA A 165 -5.52 -12.79 15.94
N GLN A 166 -6.05 -13.93 16.40
CA GLN A 166 -5.84 -15.22 15.74
C GLN A 166 -6.49 -15.27 14.36
N TYR A 167 -7.60 -14.57 14.15
CA TYR A 167 -8.17 -14.47 12.82
C TYR A 167 -7.14 -13.81 11.90
N LEU A 168 -6.53 -12.68 12.22
CA LEU A 168 -5.67 -11.95 11.28
C LEU A 168 -4.23 -12.46 11.12
N GLU A 169 -3.86 -13.53 11.81
CA GLU A 169 -2.66 -14.33 11.51
C GLU A 169 -2.70 -14.88 10.07
N HIS A 170 -1.52 -14.98 9.44
CA HIS A 170 -1.35 -15.76 8.23
C HIS A 170 -1.55 -17.25 8.53
N PRO A 171 -2.08 -18.03 7.56
CA PRO A 171 -2.28 -19.46 7.74
C PRO A 171 -1.00 -20.18 8.19
N SER A 172 -1.13 -21.02 9.21
CA SER A 172 -0.02 -21.79 9.78
C SER A 172 -0.49 -23.17 10.27
N ALA A 173 0.46 -24.06 10.55
CA ALA A 173 0.17 -25.35 11.19
C ALA A 173 -0.46 -25.20 12.59
N GLU A 174 -0.30 -24.04 13.23
CA GLU A 174 -0.92 -23.74 14.51
C GLU A 174 -2.45 -23.64 14.39
N LEU A 175 -2.96 -23.12 13.26
CA LEU A 175 -4.39 -23.09 13.00
C LEU A 175 -4.98 -24.50 12.90
N ASP A 176 -4.28 -25.43 12.23
CA ASP A 176 -4.70 -26.83 12.16
C ASP A 176 -4.76 -27.46 13.56
N THR A 177 -3.76 -27.18 14.40
CA THR A 177 -3.71 -27.64 15.78
C THR A 177 -4.88 -27.07 16.61
N LYS A 178 -5.20 -25.77 16.46
CA LYS A 178 -6.35 -25.12 17.10
C LYS A 178 -7.67 -25.80 16.68
N MET A 179 -7.83 -26.15 15.40
CA MET A 179 -9.04 -26.82 14.91
C MET A 179 -9.15 -28.26 15.43
N GLN A 180 -8.04 -29.00 15.53
CA GLN A 180 -8.02 -30.30 16.18
C GLN A 180 -8.40 -30.23 17.67
N LEU A 181 -7.93 -29.22 18.39
CA LEU A 181 -8.37 -28.96 19.77
C LEU A 181 -9.87 -28.67 19.82
N MET A 182 -10.39 -27.86 18.90
CA MET A 182 -11.81 -27.55 18.84
C MET A 182 -12.66 -28.80 18.52
N GLN A 183 -12.19 -29.72 17.67
CA GLN A 183 -12.83 -31.02 17.44
C GLN A 183 -12.94 -31.83 18.75
N GLN A 184 -11.88 -31.87 19.56
CA GLN A 184 -11.90 -32.54 20.86
C GLN A 184 -12.89 -31.88 21.83
N VAL A 185 -12.96 -30.54 21.83
CA VAL A 185 -13.93 -29.78 22.65
C VAL A 185 -15.36 -30.08 22.25
N VAL A 186 -15.67 -30.13 20.94
CA VAL A 186 -17.00 -30.49 20.43
C VAL A 186 -17.35 -31.93 20.79
N ALA A 187 -16.44 -32.88 20.56
CA ALA A 187 -16.65 -34.29 20.88
C ALA A 187 -16.89 -34.55 22.39
N ALA A 188 -16.30 -33.72 23.25
CA ALA A 188 -16.47 -33.80 24.70
C ALA A 188 -17.66 -32.98 25.24
N ASP A 189 -18.46 -32.34 24.37
CA ASP A 189 -19.54 -31.40 24.72
C ASP A 189 -19.08 -30.29 25.69
N ARG A 190 -17.87 -29.78 25.47
CA ARG A 190 -17.24 -28.71 26.28
C ARG A 190 -17.32 -27.33 25.63
N VAL A 191 -18.13 -27.18 24.58
CA VAL A 191 -18.33 -25.89 23.89
C VAL A 191 -19.01 -24.91 24.83
N LEU A 192 -18.36 -23.78 25.10
CA LEU A 192 -18.90 -22.76 25.99
C LEU A 192 -20.00 -21.94 25.29
N PRO A 193 -21.11 -21.60 25.94
CA PRO A 193 -22.00 -20.58 25.43
C PRO A 193 -21.26 -19.22 25.30
N TRP A 194 -21.62 -18.40 24.31
CA TRP A 194 -20.96 -17.09 24.09
C TRP A 194 -21.05 -16.20 25.32
N SER A 195 -22.13 -16.28 26.11
CA SER A 195 -22.26 -15.56 27.37
C SER A 195 -21.21 -15.95 28.41
N GLU A 196 -20.85 -17.24 28.48
CA GLU A 196 -19.84 -17.73 29.43
C GLU A 196 -18.43 -17.48 28.90
N LEU A 197 -18.18 -17.75 27.61
CA LEU A 197 -16.88 -17.50 26.96
C LEU A 197 -16.45 -16.02 27.11
N ASN A 198 -17.41 -15.10 27.00
CA ASN A 198 -17.17 -13.66 27.09
C ASN A 198 -17.22 -13.10 28.52
N ARG A 199 -17.38 -13.94 29.55
CA ARG A 199 -17.34 -13.50 30.94
C ARG A 199 -15.89 -13.16 31.35
N PRO A 200 -15.65 -12.09 32.14
CA PRO A 200 -14.31 -11.73 32.57
C PRO A 200 -13.55 -12.91 33.22
N GLY A 201 -12.32 -13.14 32.75
CA GLY A 201 -11.42 -14.17 33.27
C GLY A 201 -11.65 -15.60 32.74
N VAL A 202 -12.78 -15.90 32.10
CA VAL A 202 -13.06 -17.26 31.60
C VAL A 202 -12.12 -17.65 30.47
N ALA A 203 -11.93 -16.75 29.50
CA ALA A 203 -11.07 -17.03 28.36
C ALA A 203 -9.62 -17.34 28.78
N TYR A 204 -9.10 -16.71 29.84
CA TYR A 204 -7.76 -16.99 30.37
C TYR A 204 -7.68 -18.27 31.20
N ALA A 205 -8.81 -18.79 31.72
CA ALA A 205 -8.81 -19.93 32.64
C ALA A 205 -8.51 -21.27 31.94
N ASP A 206 -8.94 -21.45 30.68
CA ASP A 206 -8.59 -22.63 29.86
C ASP A 206 -8.36 -22.21 28.39
N PRO A 207 -7.23 -21.55 28.07
CA PRO A 207 -6.92 -21.03 26.73
C PRO A 207 -6.99 -22.09 25.63
N ARG A 208 -6.74 -23.37 25.95
CA ARG A 208 -6.81 -24.50 25.01
C ARG A 208 -8.23 -24.74 24.47
N ILE A 209 -9.24 -24.20 25.13
CA ILE A 209 -10.64 -24.27 24.70
C ILE A 209 -11.10 -22.91 24.20
N SER A 210 -10.93 -21.90 25.05
CA SER A 210 -11.47 -20.57 24.80
C SER A 210 -10.83 -19.91 23.58
N TYR A 211 -9.54 -20.10 23.30
CA TYR A 211 -8.87 -19.42 22.19
C TYR A 211 -9.26 -20.02 20.84
N PRO A 212 -9.22 -21.36 20.63
CA PRO A 212 -9.77 -21.97 19.42
C PRO A 212 -11.25 -21.64 19.22
N GLN A 213 -12.05 -21.68 20.28
CA GLN A 213 -13.48 -21.36 20.16
C GLN A 213 -13.70 -19.90 19.77
N SER A 214 -12.94 -18.97 20.36
CA SER A 214 -12.96 -17.54 20.04
C SER A 214 -12.64 -17.28 18.57
N TYR A 215 -11.63 -17.98 18.02
CA TYR A 215 -11.33 -17.95 16.60
C TYR A 215 -12.54 -18.35 15.75
N THR A 216 -13.20 -19.48 16.07
CA THR A 216 -14.36 -19.93 15.27
C THR A 216 -15.54 -18.95 15.34
N MET A 217 -15.74 -18.29 16.48
CA MET A 217 -16.77 -17.27 16.67
C MET A 217 -16.52 -16.07 15.75
N VAL A 218 -15.30 -15.54 15.76
CA VAL A 218 -14.94 -14.39 14.91
C VAL A 218 -14.94 -14.77 13.43
N ALA A 219 -14.39 -15.94 13.09
CA ALA A 219 -14.39 -16.44 11.72
C ALA A 219 -15.82 -16.59 11.17
N PHE A 220 -16.76 -17.08 11.97
CA PHE A 220 -18.17 -17.15 11.58
C PHE A 220 -18.78 -15.77 11.34
N LEU A 221 -18.58 -14.83 12.26
CA LEU A 221 -19.13 -13.48 12.15
C LEU A 221 -18.63 -12.77 10.88
N ILE A 222 -17.33 -12.89 10.59
CA ILE A 222 -16.72 -12.35 9.37
C ILE A 222 -17.19 -13.11 8.13
N LYS A 223 -17.30 -14.44 8.15
CA LYS A 223 -17.83 -15.22 7.01
C LYS A 223 -19.27 -14.86 6.69
N ARG A 224 -20.09 -14.55 7.70
CA ARG A 224 -21.53 -14.29 7.56
C ARG A 224 -21.83 -12.94 6.87
N ASN A 225 -21.11 -11.88 7.23
CA ASN A 225 -21.41 -10.52 6.77
C ASN A 225 -20.20 -9.73 6.24
N GLY A 226 -19.03 -10.34 6.21
CA GLY A 226 -17.80 -9.70 5.79
C GLY A 226 -17.11 -8.92 6.91
N PHE A 227 -15.86 -8.54 6.64
CA PHE A 227 -15.02 -7.83 7.61
C PHE A 227 -15.53 -6.42 7.94
N ALA A 228 -16.15 -5.73 6.97
CA ALA A 228 -16.72 -4.39 7.17
C ALA A 228 -17.78 -4.38 8.29
N THR A 229 -18.69 -5.37 8.32
CA THR A 229 -19.67 -5.51 9.39
C THR A 229 -19.02 -5.86 10.72
N PHE A 230 -17.99 -6.72 10.72
CA PHE A 230 -17.23 -7.02 11.93
C PHE A 230 -16.55 -5.76 12.49
N ARG A 231 -15.96 -4.92 11.63
CA ARG A 231 -15.41 -3.62 12.03
C ARG A 231 -16.49 -2.71 12.63
N THR A 232 -17.68 -2.64 12.03
CA THR A 232 -18.80 -1.89 12.63
C THR A 232 -19.13 -2.40 14.03
N PHE A 233 -19.10 -3.72 14.26
CA PHE A 233 -19.24 -4.28 15.61
C PHE A 233 -18.15 -3.77 16.59
N LEU A 234 -16.88 -3.71 16.15
CA LEU A 234 -15.81 -3.14 16.97
C LEU A 234 -16.11 -1.69 17.33
N GLU A 235 -16.50 -0.86 16.35
CA GLU A 235 -16.82 0.55 16.55
C GLU A 235 -18.02 0.75 17.49
N GLN A 236 -19.10 -0.03 17.32
CA GLN A 236 -20.29 0.02 18.19
C GLN A 236 -20.00 -0.42 19.62
N THR A 237 -18.96 -1.22 19.84
CA THR A 237 -18.53 -1.64 21.18
C THR A 237 -18.10 -0.45 22.06
N LYS A 238 -17.66 0.68 21.45
CA LYS A 238 -17.32 1.91 22.18
C LYS A 238 -18.47 2.46 23.01
N THR A 239 -19.67 2.43 22.45
CA THR A 239 -20.85 3.14 22.97
C THR A 239 -21.92 2.20 23.51
N SER A 240 -21.89 0.93 23.11
CA SER A 240 -22.83 -0.09 23.57
C SER A 240 -22.62 -0.45 25.05
N SER A 241 -23.68 -0.94 25.70
CA SER A 241 -23.64 -1.43 27.09
C SER A 241 -22.82 -2.71 27.26
N GLY A 242 -22.52 -3.41 26.16
CA GLY A 242 -21.67 -4.59 26.11
C GLY A 242 -21.66 -5.21 24.71
N TYR A 243 -20.88 -6.28 24.51
CA TYR A 243 -20.69 -6.90 23.20
C TYR A 243 -22.01 -7.35 22.55
N ARG A 244 -22.99 -7.79 23.34
CA ARG A 244 -24.30 -8.25 22.84
C ARG A 244 -25.08 -7.15 22.13
N GLY A 245 -25.16 -5.95 22.73
CA GLY A 245 -25.80 -4.81 22.09
C GLY A 245 -25.04 -4.32 20.85
N ALA A 246 -23.70 -4.39 20.89
CA ALA A 246 -22.86 -4.03 19.73
C ALA A 246 -23.06 -5.01 18.56
N LEU A 247 -23.14 -6.32 18.83
CA LEU A 247 -23.45 -7.34 17.81
C LEU A 247 -24.84 -7.13 17.22
N GLU A 248 -25.85 -6.90 18.06
CA GLU A 248 -27.22 -6.69 17.60
C GLU A 248 -27.32 -5.47 16.68
N THR A 249 -26.64 -4.38 17.04
CA THR A 249 -26.58 -3.16 16.23
C THR A 249 -25.85 -3.39 14.90
N ALA A 250 -24.72 -4.09 14.91
CA ALA A 250 -23.90 -4.28 13.71
C ALA A 250 -24.48 -5.31 12.73
N TYR A 251 -25.07 -6.39 13.24
CA TYR A 251 -25.56 -7.52 12.43
C TYR A 251 -27.07 -7.50 12.19
N ASN A 252 -27.81 -6.61 12.87
CA ASN A 252 -29.27 -6.47 12.78
C ASN A 252 -30.03 -7.78 13.08
N VAL A 253 -29.48 -8.60 13.97
CA VAL A 253 -30.06 -9.86 14.49
C VAL A 253 -29.62 -10.06 15.94
N SER A 254 -30.38 -10.83 16.72
CA SER A 254 -30.02 -11.05 18.12
C SER A 254 -28.74 -11.89 18.27
N PRO A 255 -27.91 -11.65 19.31
CA PRO A 255 -26.72 -12.46 19.56
C PRO A 255 -27.03 -13.95 19.76
N ASP A 256 -28.20 -14.30 20.31
CA ASP A 256 -28.60 -15.71 20.45
C ASP A 256 -28.91 -16.36 19.11
N GLN A 257 -29.39 -15.59 18.13
CA GLN A 257 -29.55 -16.09 16.77
C GLN A 257 -28.18 -16.32 16.12
N LEU A 258 -27.26 -15.37 16.24
CA LEU A 258 -25.88 -15.51 15.74
C LEU A 258 -25.19 -16.74 16.36
N GLU A 259 -25.34 -16.96 17.65
CA GLU A 259 -24.76 -18.11 18.34
C GLU A 259 -25.37 -19.44 17.86
N ARG A 260 -26.70 -19.49 17.63
CA ARG A 260 -27.34 -20.69 17.05
C ARG A 260 -26.86 -20.97 15.63
N GLU A 261 -26.75 -19.94 14.79
CA GLU A 261 -26.25 -20.05 13.42
C GLU A 261 -24.78 -20.51 13.40
N TRP A 262 -23.94 -19.95 14.28
CA TRP A 262 -22.56 -20.38 14.47
C TRP A 262 -22.49 -21.86 14.88
N ARG A 263 -23.25 -22.26 15.90
CA ARG A 263 -23.22 -23.62 16.43
C ARG A 263 -23.68 -24.65 15.40
N ALA A 264 -24.61 -24.28 14.52
CA ALA A 264 -25.05 -25.13 13.41
C ALA A 264 -23.97 -25.36 12.34
N GLN A 265 -23.01 -24.43 12.19
CA GLN A 265 -21.92 -24.53 11.20
C GLN A 265 -20.60 -25.02 11.81
N LEU A 266 -20.50 -25.06 13.15
CA LEU A 266 -19.26 -25.32 13.86
C LEU A 266 -18.59 -26.64 13.47
N ASP A 267 -19.37 -27.73 13.40
CA ASP A 267 -18.84 -29.05 13.05
C ASP A 267 -18.26 -29.07 11.62
N THR A 268 -18.98 -28.55 10.63
CA THR A 268 -18.48 -28.43 9.27
C THR A 268 -17.24 -27.53 9.20
N PHE A 269 -17.23 -26.44 9.98
CA PHE A 269 -16.11 -25.50 10.01
C PHE A 269 -14.82 -26.16 10.48
N ILE A 270 -14.84 -26.81 11.65
CA ILE A 270 -13.65 -27.42 12.26
C ILE A 270 -13.16 -28.67 11.53
N ASN A 271 -14.00 -29.30 10.71
CA ASN A 271 -13.66 -30.48 9.92
C ASN A 271 -13.13 -30.16 8.51
N GLY A 272 -12.92 -28.89 8.17
CA GLY A 272 -12.17 -28.52 6.97
C GLY A 272 -12.50 -27.16 6.36
N ALA A 273 -13.71 -26.63 6.57
CA ALA A 273 -14.10 -25.38 5.91
C ALA A 273 -13.31 -24.16 6.41
N TYR A 274 -12.63 -24.24 7.56
CA TYR A 274 -11.67 -23.22 8.00
C TYR A 274 -10.48 -23.04 7.03
N ARG A 275 -10.15 -24.07 6.24
CA ARG A 275 -9.05 -24.02 5.27
C ARG A 275 -9.41 -23.16 4.06
N GLU A 276 -10.68 -23.08 3.67
CA GLU A 276 -11.14 -22.14 2.63
C GLU A 276 -10.84 -20.68 3.02
N ARG A 277 -10.85 -20.40 4.33
CA ARG A 277 -10.53 -19.10 4.90
C ARG A 277 -9.03 -18.85 5.06
N ALA A 278 -8.24 -19.90 5.27
CA ALA A 278 -6.79 -19.80 5.14
C ALA A 278 -6.38 -19.35 3.73
N VAL A 279 -7.13 -19.82 2.73
CA VAL A 279 -7.03 -19.38 1.34
C VAL A 279 -7.62 -17.98 1.13
N GLY A 280 -8.70 -17.65 1.84
CA GLY A 280 -9.37 -16.33 1.80
C GLY A 280 -8.67 -15.18 2.54
N ALA A 281 -7.55 -15.40 3.23
CA ALA A 281 -6.68 -14.29 3.68
C ALA A 281 -5.95 -13.63 2.50
N PHE A 282 -5.91 -14.29 1.34
CA PHE A 282 -5.55 -13.70 0.05
C PHE A 282 -6.78 -13.02 -0.57
N ASP A 283 -7.27 -11.97 0.09
CA ASP A 283 -8.24 -11.08 -0.53
C ASP A 283 -7.58 -10.38 -1.72
N LEU A 284 -7.98 -10.74 -2.94
CA LEU A 284 -7.49 -10.13 -4.17
C LEU A 284 -7.98 -8.68 -4.36
N SER A 285 -8.94 -8.21 -3.53
CA SER A 285 -9.49 -6.86 -3.60
C SER A 285 -8.42 -5.78 -3.46
N GLN A 286 -7.34 -6.04 -2.72
CA GLN A 286 -6.22 -5.10 -2.62
C GLN A 286 -5.46 -4.99 -3.94
N ALA A 287 -5.17 -6.12 -4.59
CA ALA A 287 -4.53 -6.14 -5.89
C ALA A 287 -5.43 -5.47 -6.96
N GLU A 288 -6.75 -5.70 -6.90
CA GLU A 288 -7.73 -5.01 -7.73
C GLU A 288 -7.73 -3.49 -7.49
N ALA A 289 -7.68 -3.04 -6.23
CA ALA A 289 -7.63 -1.64 -5.87
C ALA A 289 -6.31 -0.97 -6.30
N LEU A 290 -5.18 -1.68 -6.24
CA LEU A 290 -3.90 -1.22 -6.76
C LEU A 290 -3.95 -1.06 -8.29
N ILE A 291 -4.50 -2.04 -9.01
CA ILE A 291 -4.71 -1.96 -10.47
C ILE A 291 -5.62 -0.78 -10.81
N ALA A 292 -6.72 -0.60 -10.08
CA ALA A 292 -7.65 0.51 -10.29
C ALA A 292 -6.99 1.89 -10.11
N ARG A 293 -6.04 2.03 -9.17
CA ARG A 293 -5.27 3.25 -8.94
C ARG A 293 -4.07 3.44 -9.89
N GLY A 294 -3.77 2.44 -10.73
CA GLY A 294 -2.60 2.47 -11.62
C GLY A 294 -1.28 2.07 -10.95
N GLU A 295 -1.33 1.50 -9.76
CA GLU A 295 -0.17 1.03 -8.98
C GLU A 295 0.24 -0.39 -9.40
N TYR A 296 0.49 -0.57 -10.69
CA TYR A 296 0.62 -1.88 -11.33
C TYR A 296 1.83 -2.71 -10.85
N GLU A 297 2.95 -2.05 -10.51
CA GLU A 297 4.15 -2.72 -10.00
C GLU A 297 3.90 -3.42 -8.67
N LEU A 298 3.27 -2.70 -7.73
CA LEU A 298 2.93 -3.23 -6.41
C LEU A 298 1.89 -4.35 -6.52
N ALA A 299 0.88 -4.18 -7.38
CA ALA A 299 -0.11 -5.22 -7.65
C ALA A 299 0.55 -6.50 -8.17
N ALA A 300 1.47 -6.40 -9.14
CA ALA A 300 2.18 -7.55 -9.70
C ALA A 300 3.02 -8.28 -8.64
N GLN A 301 3.75 -7.54 -7.78
CA GLN A 301 4.55 -8.12 -6.70
C GLN A 301 3.69 -8.89 -5.69
N GLN A 302 2.57 -8.30 -5.26
CA GLN A 302 1.63 -8.96 -4.35
C GLN A 302 1.03 -10.23 -4.97
N LEU A 303 0.63 -10.17 -6.24
CA LEU A 303 0.02 -11.30 -6.94
C LEU A 303 1.04 -12.42 -7.23
N ASP A 304 2.28 -12.10 -7.57
CA ASP A 304 3.36 -13.09 -7.72
C ASP A 304 3.67 -13.79 -6.39
N ALA A 305 3.63 -13.06 -5.26
CA ALA A 305 3.76 -13.66 -3.93
C ALA A 305 2.57 -14.57 -3.58
N ALA A 306 1.34 -14.10 -3.84
CA ALA A 306 0.13 -14.88 -3.62
C ALA A 306 0.13 -16.16 -4.46
N LEU A 307 0.48 -16.10 -5.74
CA LEU A 307 0.51 -17.26 -6.64
C LEU A 307 1.55 -18.31 -6.26
N LYS A 308 2.69 -17.92 -5.68
CA LYS A 308 3.66 -18.88 -5.13
C LYS A 308 3.04 -19.71 -4.01
N THR A 309 2.24 -19.07 -3.16
CA THR A 309 1.53 -19.73 -2.06
C THR A 309 0.33 -20.55 -2.55
N LEU A 310 -0.37 -20.07 -3.59
CA LEU A 310 -1.51 -20.79 -4.18
C LEU A 310 -1.08 -22.01 -5.00
N ASN A 311 0.11 -22.01 -5.62
CA ASN A 311 0.59 -23.13 -6.43
C ASN A 311 1.01 -24.38 -5.62
N SER A 312 1.16 -24.29 -4.30
CA SER A 312 1.51 -25.43 -3.44
C SER A 312 0.29 -26.19 -2.90
N ALA A 313 -0.92 -25.66 -3.09
CA ALA A 313 -2.16 -26.25 -2.64
C ALA A 313 -3.14 -26.33 -3.82
N GLU A 314 -3.78 -27.48 -4.05
CA GLU A 314 -4.70 -27.71 -5.17
C GLU A 314 -5.92 -26.75 -5.14
N GLN A 315 -5.77 -25.55 -5.69
CA GLN A 315 -6.75 -24.46 -5.61
C GLN A 315 -6.93 -23.79 -6.97
N GLY A 316 -7.65 -24.46 -7.87
CA GLY A 316 -7.83 -24.05 -9.27
C GLY A 316 -8.41 -22.63 -9.48
N PRO A 317 -9.58 -22.28 -8.91
CA PRO A 317 -10.27 -21.03 -9.28
C PRO A 317 -9.61 -19.75 -8.77
N LEU A 318 -9.07 -19.74 -7.54
CA LEU A 318 -8.45 -18.54 -6.97
C LEU A 318 -7.08 -18.27 -7.61
N ALA A 319 -6.31 -19.32 -7.89
CA ALA A 319 -5.07 -19.19 -8.64
C ALA A 319 -5.33 -18.64 -10.06
N GLU A 320 -6.41 -19.07 -10.72
CA GLU A 320 -6.81 -18.55 -12.03
C GLU A 320 -7.20 -17.05 -11.96
N GLN A 321 -7.94 -16.65 -10.93
CA GLN A 321 -8.26 -15.24 -10.70
C GLN A 321 -7.02 -14.39 -10.42
N ALA A 322 -6.12 -14.86 -9.56
CA ALA A 322 -4.86 -14.18 -9.26
C ALA A 322 -3.95 -14.09 -10.50
N GLN A 323 -3.89 -15.12 -11.34
CA GLN A 323 -3.18 -15.09 -12.63
C GLN A 323 -3.79 -14.07 -13.59
N THR A 324 -5.12 -13.98 -13.64
CA THR A 324 -5.84 -13.00 -14.47
C THR A 324 -5.52 -11.57 -14.02
N LEU A 325 -5.56 -11.30 -12.72
CA LEU A 325 -5.18 -9.99 -12.18
C LEU A 325 -3.70 -9.70 -12.40
N LEU A 326 -2.82 -10.71 -12.30
CA LEU A 326 -1.39 -10.53 -12.53
C LEU A 326 -1.11 -10.16 -13.98
N LYS A 327 -1.83 -10.77 -14.93
CA LYS A 327 -1.78 -10.36 -16.34
C LYS A 327 -2.18 -8.89 -16.48
N ARG A 328 -3.31 -8.47 -15.90
CA ARG A 328 -3.77 -7.07 -15.94
C ARG A 328 -2.74 -6.11 -15.34
N ALA A 329 -2.13 -6.46 -14.21
CA ALA A 329 -1.07 -5.66 -13.62
C ALA A 329 0.16 -5.54 -14.55
N ARG A 330 0.59 -6.64 -15.17
CA ARG A 330 1.71 -6.64 -16.13
C ARG A 330 1.42 -5.82 -17.39
N ASP A 331 0.19 -5.87 -17.89
CA ASP A 331 -0.26 -5.02 -18.99
C ASP A 331 -0.18 -3.54 -18.60
N GLY A 332 -0.56 -3.18 -17.36
CA GLY A 332 -0.39 -1.83 -16.83
C GLY A 332 1.07 -1.39 -16.66
N GLN A 333 1.98 -2.29 -16.24
CA GLN A 333 3.42 -1.99 -16.22
C GLN A 333 3.97 -1.69 -17.63
N ARG A 334 3.48 -2.43 -18.63
CA ARG A 334 3.81 -2.19 -20.04
C ARG A 334 3.29 -0.83 -20.50
N VAL A 335 2.08 -0.43 -20.13
CA VAL A 335 1.56 0.93 -20.39
C VAL A 335 2.48 2.00 -19.82
N ASN A 336 2.93 1.87 -18.57
CA ASN A 336 3.86 2.83 -17.96
C ASN A 336 5.18 2.94 -18.74
N THR A 337 5.68 1.80 -19.22
CA THR A 337 6.88 1.75 -20.07
C THR A 337 6.63 2.44 -21.41
N LEU A 338 5.52 2.15 -22.07
CA LEU A 338 5.13 2.77 -23.34
C LEU A 338 4.94 4.28 -23.21
N ALA A 339 4.37 4.78 -22.11
CA ALA A 339 4.22 6.21 -21.85
C ALA A 339 5.58 6.91 -21.78
N LYS A 340 6.53 6.30 -21.06
CA LYS A 340 7.91 6.79 -20.98
C LYS A 340 8.58 6.77 -22.36
N THR A 341 8.43 5.68 -23.11
CA THR A 341 8.97 5.55 -24.47
C THR A 341 8.38 6.61 -25.39
N ALA A 342 7.06 6.85 -25.36
CA ALA A 342 6.40 7.85 -26.19
C ALA A 342 6.92 9.26 -25.88
N ARG A 343 7.03 9.61 -24.59
CA ARG A 343 7.57 10.89 -24.15
C ARG A 343 9.01 11.11 -24.62
N GLU A 344 9.87 10.11 -24.43
CA GLU A 344 11.26 10.19 -24.86
C GLU A 344 11.40 10.28 -26.38
N ALA A 345 10.57 9.55 -27.12
CA ALA A 345 10.54 9.60 -28.58
C ALA A 345 10.11 10.98 -29.10
N LEU A 346 9.10 11.62 -28.47
CA LEU A 346 8.70 13.00 -28.77
C LEU A 346 9.88 13.99 -28.62
N ILE A 347 10.60 13.91 -27.50
CA ILE A 347 11.74 14.80 -27.21
C ILE A 347 12.87 14.61 -28.22
N ARG A 348 13.11 13.36 -28.67
CA ARG A 348 14.15 13.05 -29.68
C ARG A 348 13.68 13.27 -31.12
N GLY A 349 12.45 13.75 -31.35
CA GLY A 349 11.89 13.93 -32.70
C GLY A 349 11.54 12.64 -33.44
N ASP A 350 11.48 11.50 -32.75
CA ASP A 350 10.99 10.23 -33.30
C ASP A 350 9.46 10.14 -33.15
N TYR A 351 8.75 10.93 -33.95
CA TYR A 351 7.30 11.01 -33.88
C TYR A 351 6.61 9.70 -34.30
N ALA A 352 7.19 8.92 -35.20
CA ALA A 352 6.65 7.61 -35.58
C ALA A 352 6.80 6.58 -34.45
N GLY A 353 7.93 6.61 -33.72
CA GLY A 353 8.09 5.84 -32.48
C GLY A 353 7.10 6.25 -31.40
N ALA A 354 6.92 7.55 -31.20
CA ALA A 354 5.96 8.09 -30.24
C ALA A 354 4.52 7.65 -30.55
N GLN A 355 4.11 7.75 -31.82
CA GLN A 355 2.78 7.34 -32.27
C GLN A 355 2.52 5.86 -32.00
N ARG A 356 3.46 4.98 -32.39
CA ARG A 356 3.32 3.53 -32.17
C ARG A 356 3.22 3.17 -30.68
N ALA A 357 4.07 3.78 -29.85
CA ALA A 357 4.03 3.53 -28.41
C ALA A 357 2.72 4.01 -27.77
N ALA A 358 2.20 5.16 -28.21
CA ALA A 358 0.92 5.69 -27.76
C ALA A 358 -0.26 4.79 -28.17
N GLU A 359 -0.33 4.37 -29.45
CA GLU A 359 -1.38 3.47 -29.96
C GLU A 359 -1.38 2.11 -29.24
N GLU A 360 -0.20 1.52 -29.03
CA GLU A 360 -0.07 0.26 -28.28
C GLU A 360 -0.54 0.44 -26.82
N GLY A 361 -0.20 1.56 -26.20
CA GLY A 361 -0.66 1.90 -24.85
C GLY A 361 -2.18 2.07 -24.77
N GLN A 362 -2.80 2.69 -25.78
CA GLN A 362 -4.26 2.85 -25.86
C GLN A 362 -4.98 1.50 -25.94
N LEU A 363 -4.46 0.55 -26.72
CA LEU A 363 -5.05 -0.79 -26.82
C LEU A 363 -5.09 -1.49 -25.46
N LEU A 364 -3.97 -1.49 -24.73
CA LEU A 364 -3.88 -2.08 -23.39
C LEU A 364 -4.80 -1.37 -22.40
N LEU A 365 -4.89 -0.04 -22.44
CA LEU A 365 -5.72 0.74 -21.53
C LEU A 365 -7.23 0.54 -21.76
N ASN A 366 -7.64 0.29 -23.01
CA ASN A 366 -9.01 -0.09 -23.33
C ASN A 366 -9.37 -1.44 -22.71
N GLU A 367 -8.47 -2.43 -22.76
CA GLU A 367 -8.67 -3.72 -22.09
C GLU A 367 -8.68 -3.59 -20.56
N LEU A 368 -7.87 -2.68 -20.00
CA LEU A 368 -7.79 -2.44 -18.56
C LEU A 368 -8.97 -1.63 -17.99
N GLY A 369 -9.71 -0.91 -18.83
CA GLY A 369 -10.82 -0.05 -18.42
C GLY A 369 -10.37 1.21 -17.69
N GLN A 370 -9.27 1.84 -18.14
CA GLN A 370 -8.60 2.96 -17.45
C GLN A 370 -8.72 4.29 -18.22
N PRO A 371 -9.88 4.99 -18.16
CA PRO A 371 -10.18 6.11 -19.04
C PRO A 371 -9.29 7.34 -18.82
N ALA A 372 -8.83 7.58 -17.59
CA ALA A 372 -7.95 8.71 -17.29
C ALA A 372 -6.56 8.55 -17.92
N GLN A 373 -6.00 7.34 -17.86
CA GLN A 373 -4.70 7.04 -18.47
C GLN A 373 -4.81 6.97 -20.00
N LEU A 374 -5.97 6.57 -20.54
CA LEU A 374 -6.22 6.56 -21.97
C LEU A 374 -6.08 7.96 -22.59
N GLN A 375 -6.63 8.99 -21.93
CA GLN A 375 -6.51 10.39 -22.37
C GLN A 375 -5.04 10.85 -22.46
N VAL A 376 -4.18 10.37 -21.57
CA VAL A 376 -2.74 10.69 -21.60
C VAL A 376 -2.08 10.10 -22.85
N MET A 377 -2.43 8.86 -23.22
CA MET A 377 -1.91 8.25 -24.45
C MET A 377 -2.48 8.89 -25.71
N GLU A 378 -3.75 9.30 -25.71
CA GLU A 378 -4.35 10.09 -26.80
C GLU A 378 -3.60 11.41 -26.99
N GLN A 379 -3.22 12.07 -25.89
CA GLN A 379 -2.41 13.29 -25.95
C GLN A 379 -1.04 13.01 -26.59
N TYR A 380 -0.36 11.92 -26.23
CA TYR A 380 0.92 11.57 -26.89
C TYR A 380 0.75 11.32 -28.38
N SER A 381 -0.34 10.68 -28.80
CA SER A 381 -0.64 10.49 -30.22
C SER A 381 -0.89 11.82 -30.95
N SER A 382 -1.67 12.75 -30.35
CA SER A 382 -1.87 14.09 -30.93
C SER A 382 -0.55 14.83 -31.10
N LEU A 383 0.30 14.83 -30.07
CA LEU A 383 1.61 15.49 -30.10
C LEU A 383 2.53 14.86 -31.17
N ALA A 384 2.47 13.54 -31.35
CA ALA A 384 3.22 12.84 -32.39
C ALA A 384 2.73 13.19 -33.80
N ALA A 385 1.41 13.31 -34.00
CA ALA A 385 0.83 13.76 -35.27
C ALA A 385 1.23 15.21 -35.59
N GLU A 386 1.18 16.11 -34.62
CA GLU A 386 1.62 17.50 -34.75
C GLU A 386 3.11 17.60 -35.11
N GLY A 387 3.97 16.82 -34.44
CA GLY A 387 5.39 16.75 -34.75
C GLY A 387 5.68 16.17 -36.13
N SER A 388 4.97 15.12 -36.54
CA SER A 388 5.06 14.55 -37.90
C SER A 388 4.67 15.56 -38.97
N ALA A 389 3.60 16.34 -38.73
CA ALA A 389 3.18 17.41 -39.63
C ALA A 389 4.26 18.52 -39.71
N ALA A 390 4.86 18.91 -38.59
CA ALA A 390 5.96 19.88 -38.57
C ALA A 390 7.20 19.37 -39.32
N GLN A 391 7.53 18.07 -39.24
CA GLN A 391 8.59 17.47 -40.07
C GLN A 391 8.26 17.54 -41.56
N GLN A 392 6.99 17.33 -41.94
CA GLN A 392 6.56 17.50 -43.32
C GLN A 392 6.69 18.95 -43.77
N GLN A 393 6.25 19.92 -42.95
CA GLN A 393 6.42 21.35 -43.22
C GLN A 393 7.90 21.73 -43.41
N LEU A 394 8.81 21.18 -42.59
CA LEU A 394 10.25 21.38 -42.73
C LEU A 394 10.78 20.84 -44.08
N ARG A 395 10.30 19.66 -44.52
CA ARG A 395 10.64 19.09 -45.83
C ARG A 395 10.10 19.94 -46.97
N ASP A 396 8.84 20.35 -46.89
CA ASP A 396 8.18 21.17 -47.90
C ASP A 396 8.83 22.55 -48.03
N ALA A 397 9.23 23.15 -46.90
CA ALA A 397 9.96 24.41 -46.89
C ALA A 397 11.30 24.30 -47.63
N ARG A 398 12.04 23.20 -47.43
CA ARG A 398 13.28 22.92 -48.19
C ARG A 398 13.00 22.79 -49.69
N GLY A 399 11.87 22.19 -50.08
CA GLY A 399 11.42 22.14 -51.47
C GLY A 399 11.10 23.52 -52.05
N ASN A 400 10.32 24.32 -51.32
CA ASN A 400 9.97 25.69 -51.70
C ASN A 400 11.18 26.60 -51.87
N LEU A 401 12.24 26.43 -51.06
CA LEU A 401 13.50 27.15 -51.24
C LEU A 401 14.19 26.82 -52.57
N ARG A 402 14.10 25.58 -53.05
CA ARG A 402 14.66 25.19 -54.37
C ARG A 402 13.90 25.83 -55.53
N THR A 403 12.60 26.08 -55.35
CA THR A 403 11.75 26.74 -56.36
C THR A 403 11.59 28.24 -56.12
N LEU A 404 12.48 28.86 -55.31
CA LEU A 404 12.49 30.30 -54.99
C LEU A 404 11.18 30.84 -54.37
N ARG A 405 10.36 29.99 -53.76
CA ARG A 405 9.14 30.36 -53.02
C ARG A 405 9.47 30.76 -51.58
N ILE A 406 10.22 31.85 -51.42
CA ILE A 406 10.86 32.24 -50.15
C ILE A 406 9.84 32.53 -49.03
N VAL A 407 8.77 33.28 -49.33
CA VAL A 407 7.75 33.64 -48.33
C VAL A 407 7.06 32.40 -47.77
N ALA A 408 6.65 31.47 -48.65
CA ALA A 408 6.01 30.22 -48.24
C ALA A 408 6.96 29.34 -47.41
N ALA A 409 8.23 29.26 -47.80
CA ALA A 409 9.24 28.52 -47.04
C ALA A 409 9.47 29.12 -45.64
N ARG A 410 9.51 30.45 -45.52
CA ARG A 410 9.72 31.15 -44.25
C ARG A 410 8.57 30.89 -43.28
N THR A 411 7.32 31.00 -43.72
CA THR A 411 6.15 30.73 -42.88
C THR A 411 6.16 29.28 -42.38
N ALA A 412 6.34 28.31 -43.28
CA ALA A 412 6.40 26.89 -42.91
C ALA A 412 7.53 26.57 -41.92
N LEU A 413 8.71 27.18 -42.09
CA LEU A 413 9.82 27.01 -41.15
C LEU A 413 9.54 27.62 -39.78
N ALA A 414 8.89 28.78 -39.72
CA ALA A 414 8.53 29.42 -38.46
C ALA A 414 7.47 28.62 -37.69
N ASP A 415 6.49 28.04 -38.39
CA ASP A 415 5.46 27.18 -37.81
C ASP A 415 6.06 25.87 -37.30
N ALA A 416 6.91 25.23 -38.10
CA ALA A 416 7.65 24.03 -37.70
C ALA A 416 8.55 24.31 -36.49
N TYR A 417 9.31 25.41 -36.50
CA TYR A 417 10.18 25.81 -35.38
C TYR A 417 9.40 25.98 -34.07
N ARG A 418 8.26 26.68 -34.09
CA ARG A 418 7.39 26.85 -32.92
C ARG A 418 6.88 25.51 -32.40
N THR A 419 6.51 24.61 -33.32
CA THR A 419 6.02 23.27 -32.97
C THR A 419 7.12 22.44 -32.32
N PHE A 420 8.30 22.33 -32.93
CA PHE A 420 9.43 21.58 -32.38
C PHE A 420 9.87 22.10 -31.01
N THR A 421 9.93 23.43 -30.85
CA THR A 421 10.28 24.05 -29.57
C THR A 421 9.28 23.68 -28.47
N ARG A 422 7.97 23.71 -28.76
CA ARG A 422 6.93 23.30 -27.79
C ARG A 422 7.01 21.80 -27.45
N LEU A 423 7.37 20.96 -28.43
CA LEU A 423 7.50 19.51 -28.24
C LEU A 423 8.81 19.10 -27.56
N GLY A 424 9.77 20.03 -27.40
CA GLY A 424 11.09 19.75 -26.82
C GLY A 424 12.07 19.10 -27.80
N ASP A 425 11.74 19.05 -29.09
CA ASP A 425 12.60 18.52 -30.16
C ASP A 425 13.65 19.58 -30.56
N THR A 426 14.76 19.57 -29.84
CA THR A 426 15.83 20.56 -30.00
C THR A 426 16.54 20.45 -31.35
N ASP A 427 16.64 19.25 -31.90
CA ASP A 427 17.39 19.00 -33.12
C ASP A 427 16.66 19.55 -34.34
N ASN A 428 15.37 19.23 -34.48
CA ASN A 428 14.58 19.77 -35.57
C ASN A 428 14.27 21.27 -35.38
N ALA A 429 14.13 21.75 -34.14
CA ALA A 429 14.03 23.18 -33.87
C ALA A 429 15.30 23.92 -34.34
N SER A 430 16.49 23.42 -33.98
CA SER A 430 17.77 23.98 -34.42
C SER A 430 17.93 23.96 -35.95
N ALA A 431 17.52 22.87 -36.60
CA ALA A 431 17.55 22.76 -38.06
C ALA A 431 16.63 23.79 -38.74
N ALA A 432 15.42 24.01 -38.22
CA ALA A 432 14.49 25.01 -38.73
C ALA A 432 15.04 26.44 -38.51
N GLN A 433 15.56 26.73 -37.32
CA GLN A 433 16.15 28.03 -36.97
C GLN A 433 17.35 28.37 -37.85
N THR A 434 18.27 27.41 -38.05
CA THR A 434 19.45 27.59 -38.90
C THR A 434 19.05 27.92 -40.34
N THR A 435 17.98 27.29 -40.84
CA THR A 435 17.46 27.55 -42.18
C THR A 435 16.82 28.95 -42.28
N LEU A 436 16.04 29.36 -41.27
CA LEU A 436 15.47 30.72 -41.19
C LEU A 436 16.56 31.80 -41.20
N LEU A 437 17.62 31.62 -40.40
CA LEU A 437 18.75 32.55 -40.35
C LEU A 437 19.48 32.64 -41.69
N ARG A 438 19.57 31.52 -42.43
CA ARG A 438 20.16 31.51 -43.77
C ARG A 438 19.34 32.34 -44.75
N ILE A 439 18.02 32.16 -44.76
CA ILE A 439 17.09 32.96 -45.60
C ILE A 439 17.28 34.45 -45.31
N GLN A 440 17.26 34.82 -44.03
CA GLN A 440 17.42 36.22 -43.62
C GLN A 440 18.76 36.81 -44.09
N ARG A 441 19.86 36.08 -43.96
CA ARG A 441 21.17 36.52 -44.47
C ARG A 441 21.15 36.70 -45.99
N THR A 442 20.58 35.77 -46.74
CA THR A 442 20.49 35.89 -48.21
C THR A 442 19.63 37.07 -48.65
N GLU A 443 18.50 37.33 -47.98
CA GLU A 443 17.65 38.50 -48.25
C GLU A 443 18.40 39.81 -47.98
N THR A 444 19.09 39.92 -46.84
CA THR A 444 19.89 41.11 -46.53
C THR A 444 21.02 41.33 -47.53
N GLY A 445 21.70 40.27 -47.96
CA GLY A 445 22.76 40.35 -48.97
C GLY A 445 22.25 40.80 -50.34
N LEU A 446 21.10 40.28 -50.78
CA LEU A 446 20.45 40.69 -52.03
C LEU A 446 19.98 42.16 -51.97
N ALA A 447 19.39 42.58 -50.85
CA ALA A 447 18.99 43.97 -50.66
C ALA A 447 20.19 44.92 -50.74
N VAL A 448 21.29 44.60 -50.07
CA VAL A 448 22.55 45.36 -50.16
C VAL A 448 23.09 45.39 -51.59
N ALA A 449 23.10 44.25 -52.28
CA ALA A 449 23.57 44.18 -53.67
C ALA A 449 22.71 45.02 -54.63
N LEU A 450 21.39 45.03 -54.46
CA LEU A 450 20.47 45.87 -55.25
C LEU A 450 20.69 47.37 -54.98
N VAL A 451 20.94 47.76 -53.73
CA VAL A 451 21.27 49.16 -53.38
C VAL A 451 22.60 49.57 -54.03
N LEU A 452 23.63 48.72 -53.97
CA LEU A 452 24.91 48.97 -54.64
C LEU A 452 24.77 49.05 -56.16
N LEU A 453 23.98 48.16 -56.77
CA LEU A 453 23.69 48.19 -58.20
C LEU A 453 22.96 49.48 -58.60
N ALA A 454 21.95 49.90 -57.84
CA ALA A 454 21.24 51.15 -58.07
C ALA A 454 22.19 52.36 -57.97
N ALA A 455 23.08 52.39 -56.98
CA ALA A 455 24.10 53.41 -56.84
C ALA A 455 25.07 53.45 -58.05
N LEU A 456 25.50 52.28 -58.54
CA LEU A 456 26.33 52.15 -59.74
C LEU A 456 25.61 52.64 -61.01
N ILE A 457 24.33 52.29 -61.19
CA ILE A 457 23.52 52.75 -62.33
C ILE A 457 23.34 54.27 -62.29
N ILE A 458 23.04 54.85 -61.12
CA ILE A 458 22.93 56.30 -60.95
C ILE A 458 24.27 56.97 -61.26
N GLY A 459 25.37 56.46 -60.71
CA GLY A 459 26.72 56.97 -60.98
C GLY A 459 27.08 56.92 -62.47
N TRP A 460 26.77 55.81 -63.14
CA TRP A 460 26.98 55.66 -64.59
C TRP A 460 26.14 56.65 -65.41
N ASN A 461 24.87 56.86 -65.04
CA ASN A 461 23.98 57.79 -65.74
C ASN A 461 24.42 59.26 -65.55
N ILE A 462 24.91 59.62 -64.37
CA ILE A 462 25.52 60.93 -64.11
C ILE A 462 26.77 61.10 -64.97
N HIS A 463 27.68 60.12 -64.98
CA HIS A 463 28.90 60.17 -65.79
C HIS A 463 28.61 60.31 -67.28
N ARG A 464 27.65 59.52 -67.80
CA ARG A 464 27.17 59.61 -69.17
C ARG A 464 26.61 60.99 -69.51
N ARG A 465 25.75 61.57 -68.67
CA ARG A 465 25.18 62.92 -68.90
C ARG A 465 26.23 64.03 -68.87
N VAL A 466 27.29 63.89 -68.09
CA VAL A 466 28.42 64.84 -68.08
C VAL A 466 29.19 64.73 -69.40
N ASN A 467 29.52 63.53 -69.86
CA ASN A 467 30.26 63.34 -71.11
C ASN A 467 29.43 63.65 -72.38
N GLU A 468 28.10 63.45 -72.38
CA GLU A 468 27.23 63.78 -73.52
C GLU A 468 26.92 65.29 -73.62
N ARG A 469 27.13 66.07 -72.55
CA ARG A 469 27.00 67.54 -72.58
C ARG A 469 28.08 68.24 -73.42
N ASP A 470 29.22 67.59 -73.64
CA ASP A 470 30.31 68.12 -74.46
C ASP A 470 30.08 67.93 -75.98
N HIS A 471 28.93 67.40 -76.40
CA HIS A 471 28.55 67.23 -77.80
C HIS A 471 27.26 67.96 -78.22
N ALA A 472 26.69 68.82 -77.37
CA ALA A 472 25.65 69.76 -77.77
C ALA A 472 26.31 70.99 -78.42
N LEU A 473 26.32 71.03 -79.76
CA LEU A 473 26.81 72.14 -80.58
C LEU A 473 26.16 73.48 -80.19
N PRO A 474 26.89 74.61 -80.30
CA PRO A 474 26.34 75.94 -80.12
C PRO A 474 25.48 76.27 -81.34
N PHE A 475 24.22 76.63 -81.15
CA PHE A 475 23.47 77.37 -82.17
C PHE A 475 23.03 78.71 -81.60
N SER A 476 23.48 79.72 -82.35
CA SER A 476 23.12 81.13 -82.41
C SER A 476 21.64 81.39 -82.56
#